data_AF-A0A531K2T9-F1
#
_entry.id   AF-A0A531K2T9-F1
#
_cell.length_a   1.000
_cell.length_b   1.000
_cell.length_c   1.000
_cell.angle_alpha   90.00
_cell.angle_beta   90.00
_cell.angle_gamma   90.00
#
_symmetry.space_group_name_H-M   'P 1'
#
loop_
_entity.id
_entity.type
_entity.pdbx_description
1 polymer ?
#
loop_
_entity_poly.entity_id
_entity_poly.type
_entity_poly.pdbx_seq_one_letter_code
_entity_poly.pdbx_strand_id
1 'polypeptide(L)'
;MGRRIVLAVLGLAVILVLAYVFGPRVPADTAIRFDPSVIGDDPQAYLARKEAAVPDIQDGLEKEIIWANPMVRSRTPLSIVYIHGFSASKGEVRPLPDEVADQLDANLYYTRLTGHGQGGAAMADG
;
A
#
# COMPACT_ATOMS: atom_id res chain seq x y z
N MET A 1 -16.31 40.16 -34.08
CA MET A 1 -15.33 39.06 -33.91
C MET A 1 -15.40 38.43 -32.52
N GLY A 2 -15.28 39.20 -31.43
CA GLY A 2 -15.18 38.67 -30.05
C GLY A 2 -16.34 37.79 -29.54
N ARG A 3 -17.60 38.13 -29.82
CA ARG A 3 -18.77 37.33 -29.37
C ARG A 3 -18.74 35.87 -29.87
N ARG A 4 -18.29 35.65 -31.11
CA ARG A 4 -18.20 34.30 -31.70
C ARG A 4 -17.09 33.47 -31.06
N ILE A 5 -15.97 34.11 -30.71
CA ILE A 5 -14.84 33.47 -30.02
C ILE A 5 -15.26 33.05 -28.61
N VAL A 6 -15.93 33.93 -27.85
CA VAL A 6 -16.43 33.62 -26.50
C VAL A 6 -17.40 32.44 -26.52
N LEU A 7 -18.35 32.43 -27.46
CA LEU A 7 -19.30 31.31 -27.60
C LEU A 7 -18.60 29.99 -27.99
N ALA A 8 -17.57 30.04 -28.85
CA ALA A 8 -16.80 28.86 -29.22
C ALA A 8 -16.02 28.27 -28.03
N VAL A 9 -15.38 29.13 -27.22
CA VAL A 9 -14.66 28.72 -26.02
C VAL A 9 -15.62 28.11 -24.98
N LEU A 10 -16.78 28.74 -24.77
CA LEU A 10 -17.81 28.20 -23.86
C LEU A 10 -18.33 26.85 -24.36
N GLY A 11 -18.59 26.71 -25.66
CA GLY A 11 -19.00 25.45 -26.25
C GLY A 11 -17.97 24.34 -26.05
N LEU A 12 -16.69 24.63 -26.27
CA LEU A 12 -15.61 23.68 -26.03
C LEU A 12 -15.52 23.29 -24.54
N ALA A 13 -15.62 24.25 -23.62
CA ALA A 13 -15.60 23.99 -22.19
C ALA A 13 -16.75 23.06 -21.76
N VAL A 14 -17.96 23.30 -22.28
CA VAL A 14 -19.11 22.42 -22.03
C VAL A 14 -18.85 21.02 -22.56
N ILE A 15 -18.32 20.88 -23.78
CA ILE A 15 -18.00 19.56 -24.36
C ILE A 15 -16.97 18.82 -23.50
N LEU A 16 -15.92 19.49 -23.02
CA LEU A 16 -14.90 18.88 -22.16
C LEU A 16 -15.48 18.44 -20.81
N VAL A 17 -16.35 19.24 -20.20
CA VAL A 17 -17.04 18.87 -18.95
C VAL A 17 -17.94 17.66 -19.18
N LEU A 18 -18.72 17.65 -20.27
CA LEU A 18 -19.57 16.51 -20.60
C LEU A 18 -18.73 15.25 -20.85
N ALA A 19 -17.61 15.36 -21.57
CA ALA A 19 -16.69 14.25 -21.79
C ALA A 19 -16.06 13.74 -20.49
N TYR A 20 -15.75 14.62 -19.52
CA TYR A 20 -15.22 14.21 -18.21
C TYR A 20 -16.29 13.54 -17.32
N VAL A 21 -17.50 14.08 -17.30
CA VAL A 21 -18.59 13.59 -16.44
C VAL A 21 -19.15 12.25 -16.97
N PHE A 22 -19.37 12.16 -18.28
CA PHE A 22 -20.00 11.03 -18.96
C PHE A 22 -19.02 10.11 -19.69
N GLY A 23 -17.73 10.44 -19.67
CA GLY A 23 -16.69 9.58 -20.22
C GLY A 23 -16.66 8.22 -19.53
N PRO A 24 -16.23 7.17 -20.25
CA PRO A 24 -16.14 5.83 -19.69
C PRO A 24 -15.20 5.82 -18.49
N ARG A 25 -15.64 5.16 -17.41
CA ARG A 25 -14.79 4.85 -16.25
C ARG A 25 -14.48 3.36 -16.25
N VAL A 26 -13.26 3.01 -15.87
CA VAL A 26 -12.92 1.61 -15.60
C VAL A 26 -13.63 1.22 -14.30
N PRO A 27 -14.51 0.21 -14.31
CA PRO A 27 -15.12 -0.28 -13.08
C PRO A 27 -14.01 -0.87 -12.20
N ALA A 28 -13.90 -0.36 -10.97
CA ALA A 28 -13.01 -0.91 -9.95
C ALA A 28 -13.87 -1.51 -8.85
N ASP A 29 -13.59 -2.77 -8.48
CA ASP A 29 -14.19 -3.37 -7.30
C ASP A 29 -13.53 -2.77 -6.05
N THR A 30 -14.29 -1.96 -5.31
CA THR A 30 -13.84 -1.34 -4.06
C THR A 30 -14.35 -2.09 -2.82
N ALA A 31 -15.08 -3.21 -3.01
CA ALA A 31 -15.55 -4.02 -1.91
C ALA A 31 -14.39 -4.80 -1.29
N ILE A 32 -14.00 -4.43 -0.08
CA ILE A 32 -13.01 -5.17 0.70
C ILE A 32 -13.65 -6.47 1.19
N ARG A 33 -13.18 -7.60 0.66
CA ARG A 33 -13.58 -8.94 1.12
C ARG A 33 -12.39 -9.62 1.79
N PHE A 34 -12.43 -9.69 3.12
CA PHE A 34 -11.40 -10.36 3.91
C PHE A 34 -12.01 -10.92 5.19
N ASP A 35 -11.69 -12.17 5.51
CA ASP A 35 -12.07 -12.80 6.77
C ASP A 35 -10.96 -12.57 7.81
N PRO A 36 -11.17 -11.71 8.82
CA PRO A 36 -10.17 -11.41 9.83
C PRO A 36 -9.82 -12.62 10.72
N SER A 37 -10.68 -13.63 10.78
CA SER A 37 -10.40 -14.86 11.55
C SER A 37 -9.19 -15.64 11.03
N VAL A 38 -8.81 -15.43 9.76
CA VAL A 38 -7.62 -16.04 9.15
C VAL A 38 -6.32 -15.58 9.82
N ILE A 39 -6.26 -14.33 10.30
CA ILE A 39 -5.12 -13.81 11.06
C ILE A 39 -5.20 -14.27 12.51
N GLY A 40 -6.42 -14.27 13.08
CA GLY A 40 -6.66 -14.55 14.49
C GLY A 40 -6.22 -13.40 15.40
N ASP A 41 -6.08 -13.70 16.70
CA ASP A 41 -5.82 -12.68 17.73
C ASP A 41 -4.33 -12.30 17.88
N ASP A 42 -3.43 -13.04 17.20
CA ASP A 42 -1.99 -12.77 17.20
C ASP A 42 -1.46 -12.58 15.77
N PRO A 43 -1.50 -11.33 15.26
CA PRO A 43 -0.98 -10.99 13.94
C PRO A 43 0.52 -11.29 13.77
N GLN A 44 1.30 -11.24 14.85
CA GLN A 44 2.74 -11.47 14.79
C GLN A 44 3.05 -12.96 14.63
N ALA A 45 2.33 -13.83 15.35
CA ALA A 45 2.42 -15.28 15.15
C ALA A 45 1.90 -15.70 13.77
N TYR A 46 0.80 -15.08 13.28
CA TYR A 46 0.35 -15.29 11.91
C TYR A 46 1.43 -14.92 10.90
N LEU A 47 2.03 -13.74 11.03
CA LEU A 47 3.06 -13.26 10.11
C LEU A 47 4.29 -14.16 10.12
N ALA A 48 4.77 -14.56 11.30
CA ALA A 48 5.90 -15.48 11.44
C ALA A 48 5.66 -16.82 10.72
N ARG A 49 4.45 -17.40 10.84
CA ARG A 49 4.09 -18.63 10.11
C ARG A 49 4.06 -18.42 8.60
N LYS A 50 3.58 -17.26 8.14
CA LYS A 50 3.51 -16.94 6.71
C LYS A 50 4.90 -16.69 6.11
N GLU A 51 5.76 -15.96 6.81
CA GLU A 51 7.14 -15.71 6.33
C GLU A 51 7.99 -16.98 6.37
N ALA A 52 7.80 -17.88 7.36
CA ALA A 52 8.50 -19.17 7.39
C ALA A 52 8.20 -20.09 6.20
N ALA A 53 7.10 -19.87 5.49
CA ALA A 53 6.74 -20.62 4.28
C ALA A 53 7.38 -20.05 3.01
N VAL A 54 8.07 -18.90 3.09
CA VAL A 54 8.73 -18.28 1.94
C VAL A 54 10.23 -18.62 2.00
N PRO A 55 10.77 -19.32 0.98
CA PRO A 55 12.18 -19.69 0.97
C PRO A 55 13.08 -18.49 0.67
N ASP A 56 14.33 -18.59 1.10
CA ASP A 56 15.43 -17.70 0.69
C ASP A 56 15.17 -16.20 0.90
N ILE A 57 14.39 -15.84 1.93
CA ILE A 57 14.32 -14.43 2.36
C ILE A 57 15.69 -14.05 2.89
N GLN A 58 16.24 -12.94 2.40
CA GLN A 58 17.47 -12.36 2.91
C GLN A 58 17.26 -11.81 4.32
N ASP A 59 18.25 -12.01 5.19
CA ASP A 59 18.19 -11.59 6.60
C ASP A 59 17.75 -10.14 6.75
N GLY A 60 16.72 -9.92 7.57
CA GLY A 60 16.22 -8.60 7.86
C GLY A 60 15.31 -8.01 6.77
N LEU A 61 14.98 -8.75 5.71
CA LEU A 61 14.00 -8.35 4.68
C LEU A 61 12.63 -9.02 4.84
N GLU A 62 12.40 -9.72 5.94
CA GLU A 62 11.09 -10.27 6.29
C GLU A 62 10.07 -9.15 6.46
N LYS A 63 8.80 -9.50 6.18
CA LYS A 63 7.68 -8.65 6.58
C LYS A 63 7.67 -8.49 8.10
N GLU A 64 7.32 -7.31 8.58
CA GLU A 64 7.51 -6.95 9.99
C GLU A 64 6.39 -6.06 10.49
N ILE A 65 5.97 -6.28 11.73
CA ILE A 65 5.08 -5.39 12.47
C ILE A 65 5.91 -4.67 13.54
N ILE A 66 5.93 -3.35 13.46
CA ILE A 66 6.44 -2.47 14.51
C ILE A 66 5.25 -1.94 15.30
N TRP A 67 5.19 -2.29 16.58
CA TRP A 67 4.12 -1.86 17.49
C TRP A 67 4.45 -0.50 18.08
N ALA A 68 3.48 0.42 18.06
CA ALA A 68 3.62 1.73 18.72
C ALA A 68 3.91 1.57 20.23
N ASN A 69 3.31 0.55 20.87
CA ASN A 69 3.67 0.10 22.20
C ASN A 69 4.12 -1.37 22.18
N PRO A 70 5.44 -1.65 22.18
CA PRO A 70 5.97 -3.02 22.12
C PRO A 70 5.61 -3.92 23.31
N MET A 71 5.25 -3.33 24.45
CA MET A 71 4.87 -4.09 25.65
C MET A 71 3.42 -4.58 25.59
N VAL A 72 2.52 -3.77 25.01
CA VAL A 72 1.09 -4.08 24.96
C VAL A 72 0.71 -4.77 23.65
N ARG A 73 1.35 -4.40 22.53
CA ARG A 73 1.07 -4.92 21.18
C ARG A 73 -0.42 -4.85 20.80
N SER A 74 -1.07 -3.74 21.15
CA SER A 74 -2.50 -3.52 20.91
C SER A 74 -2.77 -2.79 19.59
N ARG A 75 -4.01 -2.89 19.12
CA ARG A 75 -4.52 -2.09 18.00
C ARG A 75 -4.46 -0.59 18.31
N THR A 76 -3.96 0.19 17.35
CA THR A 76 -4.00 1.65 17.31
C THR A 76 -5.13 2.17 16.42
N PRO A 77 -5.55 3.44 16.54
CA PRO A 77 -6.55 4.04 15.64
C PRO A 77 -6.10 4.06 14.17
N LEU A 78 -4.80 4.24 13.93
CA LEU A 78 -4.17 4.23 12.61
C LEU A 78 -3.16 3.09 12.51
N SER A 79 -3.00 2.54 11.31
CA SER A 79 -1.90 1.66 10.96
C SER A 79 -1.23 2.18 9.69
N ILE A 80 0.08 2.37 9.75
CA ILE A 80 0.89 2.69 8.58
C ILE A 80 1.25 1.38 7.89
N VAL A 81 1.01 1.30 6.58
CA VAL A 81 1.40 0.14 5.76
C VAL A 81 2.40 0.64 4.72
N TYR A 82 3.65 0.22 4.86
CA TYR A 82 4.68 0.55 3.89
C TYR A 82 4.83 -0.59 2.87
N ILE A 83 4.67 -0.22 1.59
CA ILE A 83 4.89 -1.07 0.42
C ILE A 83 6.00 -0.44 -0.40
N HIS A 84 7.11 -1.14 -0.57
CA HIS A 84 8.22 -0.68 -1.40
C HIS A 84 7.87 -0.75 -2.90
N GLY A 85 8.64 -0.05 -3.74
CA GLY A 85 8.48 -0.05 -5.20
C GLY A 85 9.51 -0.91 -5.94
N PHE A 86 9.32 -1.00 -7.27
CA PHE A 86 10.25 -1.55 -8.26
C PHE A 86 10.93 -2.87 -7.90
N SER A 87 12.21 -2.84 -7.50
CA SER A 87 13.02 -4.00 -7.09
C SER A 87 13.59 -3.82 -5.67
N ALA A 88 13.00 -2.91 -4.91
CA ALA A 88 13.50 -2.47 -3.62
C ALA A 88 13.04 -3.38 -2.48
N SER A 89 13.25 -2.94 -1.23
CA SER A 89 12.82 -3.62 -0.02
C SER A 89 12.43 -2.60 1.05
N LYS A 90 12.07 -3.05 2.26
CA LYS A 90 11.68 -2.13 3.34
C LYS A 90 12.76 -1.09 3.69
N GLY A 91 14.04 -1.34 3.38
CA GLY A 91 15.14 -0.42 3.65
C GLY A 91 15.22 0.80 2.71
N GLU A 92 14.46 0.84 1.63
CA GLU A 92 14.57 1.87 0.57
C GLU A 92 14.48 3.31 1.09
N VAL A 93 13.57 3.56 2.03
CA VAL A 93 13.31 4.90 2.57
C VAL A 93 13.38 4.96 4.09
N ARG A 94 13.90 3.92 4.76
CA ARG A 94 14.08 4.01 6.22
C ARG A 94 15.07 5.13 6.57
N PRO A 95 14.80 5.90 7.64
CA PRO A 95 13.79 5.68 8.68
C PRO A 95 12.42 6.37 8.45
N LEU A 96 12.10 6.86 7.24
CA LEU A 96 10.89 7.67 7.03
C LEU A 96 9.58 7.02 7.50
N PRO A 97 9.26 5.74 7.18
CA PRO A 97 8.01 5.14 7.64
C PRO A 97 8.01 4.90 9.15
N ASP A 98 9.18 4.68 9.76
CA ASP A 98 9.34 4.59 11.21
C ASP A 98 8.98 5.94 11.86
N GLU A 99 9.53 7.05 11.35
CA GLU A 99 9.27 8.41 11.86
C GLU A 99 7.81 8.83 11.68
N VAL A 100 7.17 8.47 10.56
CA VAL A 100 5.75 8.73 10.32
C VAL A 100 4.87 7.96 11.29
N ALA A 101 5.20 6.69 11.55
CA ALA A 101 4.43 5.87 12.49
C ALA A 101 4.56 6.38 13.93
N ASP A 102 5.78 6.78 14.33
CA ASP A 102 6.06 7.37 15.64
C ASP A 102 5.30 8.69 15.85
N GLN A 103 5.37 9.62 14.90
CA GLN A 103 4.66 10.91 14.98
C GLN A 103 3.13 10.79 15.02
N LEU A 104 2.58 9.66 14.59
CA LEU A 104 1.14 9.41 14.52
C LEU A 104 0.65 8.42 15.59
N ASP A 105 1.52 7.98 16.51
CA ASP A 105 1.24 6.95 17.51
C ASP A 105 0.61 5.69 16.88
N ALA A 106 1.13 5.27 15.72
CA ALA A 106 0.53 4.26 14.87
C ALA A 106 1.39 2.98 14.82
N ASN A 107 0.73 1.82 14.78
CA ASN A 107 1.41 0.59 14.41
C ASN A 107 1.86 0.66 12.94
N LEU A 108 3.03 0.11 12.64
CA LEU A 108 3.61 0.08 11.30
C LEU A 108 3.75 -1.36 10.82
N TYR A 109 3.33 -1.61 9.60
CA TYR A 109 3.52 -2.88 8.91
C TYR A 109 4.38 -2.67 7.67
N TYR A 110 5.56 -3.29 7.67
CA TYR A 110 6.40 -3.44 6.50
C TYR A 110 5.99 -4.70 5.75
N THR A 111 5.41 -4.53 4.56
CA THR A 111 5.15 -5.65 3.66
C THR A 111 6.28 -5.83 2.66
N ARG A 112 6.19 -6.93 1.91
CA ARG A 112 7.12 -7.31 0.84
C ARG A 112 6.31 -7.87 -0.31
N LEU A 113 6.58 -7.38 -1.51
CA LEU A 113 5.95 -7.88 -2.75
C LEU A 113 6.52 -9.26 -3.10
N THR A 114 5.76 -10.05 -3.87
CA THR A 114 6.19 -11.38 -4.32
C THR A 114 7.57 -11.31 -4.99
N GLY A 115 8.44 -12.27 -4.68
CA GLY A 115 9.80 -12.35 -5.22
C GLY A 115 10.82 -11.40 -4.60
N HIS A 116 10.38 -10.31 -3.98
CA HIS A 116 11.29 -9.32 -3.40
C HIS A 116 11.90 -9.81 -2.09
N GLY A 117 13.04 -9.22 -1.73
CA GLY A 117 13.82 -9.61 -0.55
C GLY A 117 14.38 -11.05 -0.62
N GLN A 118 14.33 -11.68 -1.78
CA GLN A 118 14.89 -12.99 -2.08
C GLN A 118 15.97 -12.86 -3.17
N GLY A 119 16.41 -13.97 -3.78
CA GLY A 119 17.32 -13.96 -4.92
C GLY A 119 16.68 -13.45 -6.23
N GLY A 120 17.50 -13.04 -7.20
CA GLY A 120 17.02 -12.44 -8.46
C GLY A 120 16.09 -13.33 -9.29
N ALA A 121 16.16 -14.66 -9.17
CA ALA A 121 15.23 -15.56 -9.84
C ALA A 121 13.79 -15.43 -9.33
N ALA A 122 13.61 -15.19 -8.02
CA ALA A 122 12.29 -15.05 -7.40
C ALA A 122 11.56 -13.79 -7.87
N MET A 123 12.29 -12.76 -8.33
CA MET A 123 11.72 -11.53 -8.90
C MET A 123 10.85 -11.78 -10.14
N ALA A 124 11.01 -12.94 -10.80
CA ALA A 124 10.20 -13.34 -11.95
C ALA A 124 8.83 -13.92 -11.55
N ASP A 125 8.60 -14.18 -10.27
CA ASP A 125 7.34 -14.74 -9.75
C ASP A 125 6.27 -13.67 -9.46
N GLY A 126 6.62 -12.39 -9.61
CA GLY A 126 5.80 -11.21 -9.28
C GLY A 126 5.02 -10.60 -10.44
#